data_AF-A0AAW2RYY9-F1
#
_entry.id   AF-A0AAW2RYY9-F1
#
_cell.length_a   1.000
_cell.length_b   1.000
_cell.length_c   1.000
_cell.angle_alpha   90.00
_cell.angle_beta   90.00
_cell.angle_gamma   90.00
#
_symmetry.space_group_name_H-M   'P 1'
#
loop_
_entity.id
_entity.type
_entity.pdbx_description
1 polymer ?
#
loop_
_entity_poly.entity_id
_entity_poly.type
_entity_poly.pdbx_seq_one_letter_code
_entity_poly.pdbx_strand_id
1 'polypeptide(L)'
;MAAVSDFFKLPPEERSHLFTDDKTKPLRVSNYYLKVEGQDKVTMWSETLAHPWHASDDFANFLPRNPPHYRELASEYAKEIGWLMRRLLSLISQGLGLKKDRFTRNARRQT
;
A
#
# COMPACT_ATOMS: atom_id res chain seq x y z
N MET A 1 9.19 -5.37 11.11
CA MET A 1 9.63 -4.24 10.26
C MET A 1 10.92 -4.48 9.47
N ALA A 2 11.70 -5.54 9.76
CA ALA A 2 12.94 -5.83 9.04
C ALA A 2 12.76 -5.91 7.51
N ALA A 3 11.77 -6.66 7.01
CA ALA A 3 11.59 -6.85 5.56
C ALA A 3 11.38 -5.56 4.75
N VAL A 4 10.68 -4.55 5.30
CA VAL A 4 10.52 -3.24 4.65
C VAL A 4 11.84 -2.48 4.66
N SER A 5 12.57 -2.52 5.78
CA SER A 5 13.90 -1.90 5.87
C SER A 5 14.89 -2.57 4.91
N ASP A 6 14.84 -3.89 4.81
CA ASP A 6 15.71 -4.68 3.93
C ASP A 6 15.44 -4.34 2.46
N PHE A 7 14.18 -4.13 2.08
CA PHE A 7 13.83 -3.63 0.75
C PHE A 7 14.53 -2.30 0.45
N PHE A 8 14.41 -1.28 1.32
CA PHE A 8 15.03 0.03 1.07
C PHE A 8 16.56 0.03 1.17
N LYS A 9 17.16 -0.99 1.77
CA LYS A 9 18.62 -1.20 1.79
C LYS A 9 19.15 -1.87 0.53
N LEU A 10 18.29 -2.39 -0.35
CA LEU A 10 18.72 -3.00 -1.60
C LEU A 10 19.46 -1.98 -2.49
N PRO A 11 20.45 -2.45 -3.28
CA PRO A 11 21.14 -1.63 -4.26
C PRO A 11 20.16 -0.87 -5.16
N PRO A 12 20.46 0.38 -5.56
CA PRO A 12 19.60 1.16 -6.45
C PRO A 12 19.23 0.43 -7.74
N GLU A 13 20.12 -0.39 -8.29
CA GLU A 13 19.91 -1.16 -9.51
C GLU A 13 18.74 -2.14 -9.36
N GLU A 14 18.66 -2.81 -8.21
CA GLU A 14 17.59 -3.76 -7.89
C GLU A 14 16.25 -3.08 -7.69
N ARG A 15 16.22 -1.80 -7.33
CA ARG A 15 14.97 -1.05 -7.10
C ARG A 15 14.60 -0.14 -8.27
N SER A 16 15.55 0.19 -9.13
CA SER A 16 15.43 1.17 -10.23
C SER A 16 14.21 0.91 -11.13
N HIS A 17 13.96 -0.37 -11.45
CA HIS A 17 12.84 -0.79 -12.29
C HIS A 17 11.45 -0.56 -11.67
N LEU A 18 11.39 -0.35 -10.35
CA LEU A 18 10.16 -0.01 -9.62
C LEU A 18 9.92 1.49 -9.53
N PHE A 19 10.93 2.33 -9.80
CA PHE A 19 10.76 3.78 -9.74
C PHE A 19 9.87 4.26 -10.90
N THR A 20 8.74 4.87 -10.55
CA THR A 20 7.84 5.44 -11.54
C THR A 20 6.91 6.50 -10.93
N ASP A 21 6.56 7.50 -11.73
CA ASP A 21 5.46 8.44 -11.46
C ASP A 21 4.10 7.91 -11.95
N ASP A 22 4.10 6.80 -12.69
CA ASP A 22 2.90 6.17 -13.23
C ASP A 22 2.09 5.51 -12.10
N LYS A 23 0.96 6.13 -11.77
CA LYS A 23 0.05 5.66 -10.72
C LYS A 23 -0.76 4.42 -11.13
N THR A 24 -0.75 4.05 -12.41
CA THR A 24 -1.42 2.83 -12.89
C THR A 24 -0.63 1.57 -12.57
N LYS A 25 0.70 1.69 -12.36
CA LYS A 25 1.51 0.55 -11.95
C LYS A 25 1.15 0.11 -10.53
N PRO A 26 0.85 -1.20 -10.33
CA PRO A 26 0.41 -1.70 -9.04
C PRO A 26 1.54 -1.60 -8.01
N LEU A 27 2.75 -2.03 -8.36
CA LEU A 27 3.95 -1.88 -7.52
C LEU A 27 4.81 -0.74 -8.03
N ARG A 28 5.13 0.22 -7.16
CA ARG A 28 6.03 1.33 -7.51
C ARG A 28 6.77 1.89 -6.30
N VAL A 29 7.96 2.42 -6.57
CA VAL A 29 8.67 3.31 -5.67
C VAL A 29 8.53 4.73 -6.22
N SER A 30 8.22 5.69 -5.34
CA SER A 30 8.10 7.09 -5.71
C SER A 30 8.82 7.96 -4.68
N ASN A 31 9.48 9.01 -5.16
CA ASN A 31 10.02 10.07 -4.33
C ASN A 31 9.02 11.22 -4.32
N TYR A 32 8.64 11.65 -3.13
CA TYR A 32 7.69 12.76 -3.02
C TYR A 32 8.38 14.09 -3.30
N TYR A 33 7.64 15.00 -3.92
CA TYR A 33 8.03 16.39 -4.06
C TYR A 33 6.84 17.28 -3.75
N LEU A 34 7.09 18.42 -3.13
CA LEU A 34 6.10 19.48 -3.00
C LEU A 34 6.11 20.31 -4.28
N LYS A 35 4.92 20.52 -4.83
CA LYS A 35 4.70 21.48 -5.91
C LYS A 35 3.97 22.67 -5.32
N VAL A 36 4.70 23.76 -5.11
CA VAL A 36 4.14 25.05 -4.68
C VAL A 36 3.99 25.92 -5.93
N GLU A 37 2.85 26.59 -6.07
CA GLU A 37 2.59 27.46 -7.22
C GLU A 37 3.61 28.61 -7.25
N GLY A 38 4.25 28.82 -8.41
CA GLY A 38 5.29 29.84 -8.56
C GLY A 38 6.67 29.47 -7.99
N GLN A 39 6.89 28.22 -7.56
CA GLN A 39 8.19 27.75 -7.07
C GLN A 39 8.61 26.45 -7.77
N ASP A 40 9.92 26.18 -7.73
CA ASP A 40 10.47 24.90 -8.16
C ASP A 40 10.01 23.76 -7.26
N LYS A 41 10.02 22.54 -7.80
CA LYS A 41 9.68 21.34 -7.04
C LYS A 41 10.66 21.17 -5.88
N VAL A 42 10.15 21.09 -4.66
CA VAL A 42 10.96 20.78 -3.48
C VAL A 42 10.94 19.27 -3.26
N THR A 43 12.05 18.61 -3.57
CA THR A 43 12.19 17.16 -3.35
C THR A 43 12.20 16.84 -1.86
N MET A 44 11.38 15.87 -1.46
CA MET A 44 11.38 15.36 -0.10
C MET A 44 12.49 14.32 0.09
N TRP A 45 13.04 14.27 1.31
CA TRP A 45 13.95 13.20 1.73
C TRP A 45 13.18 11.96 2.17
N SER A 46 12.27 11.47 1.33
CA SER A 46 11.52 10.26 1.56
C SER A 46 11.27 9.49 0.27
N GLU A 47 11.44 8.17 0.37
CA GLU A 47 11.02 7.21 -0.65
C GLU A 47 9.77 6.48 -0.14
N THR A 48 8.88 6.11 -1.05
CA THR A 48 7.67 5.36 -0.69
C THR A 48 7.46 4.20 -1.63
N LEU A 49 7.28 3.02 -1.05
CA LEU A 49 6.85 1.81 -1.75
C LEU A 49 5.32 1.73 -1.68
N ALA A 50 4.67 1.77 -2.83
CA ALA A 50 3.22 1.64 -2.96
C ALA A 50 2.88 0.34 -3.66
N HIS A 51 1.94 -0.42 -3.10
CA HIS A 51 1.38 -1.62 -3.69
C HIS A 51 -0.07 -1.85 -3.26
N PRO A 52 -0.86 -2.64 -4.00
CA PRO A 52 -2.19 -3.05 -3.56
C PRO A 52 -2.08 -3.89 -2.29
N TRP A 53 -3.13 -3.83 -1.47
CA TRP A 53 -3.22 -4.62 -0.24
C TRP A 53 -4.42 -5.58 -0.28
N HIS A 54 -5.49 -5.25 -1.00
CA HIS A 54 -6.73 -6.02 -0.88
C HIS A 54 -6.53 -7.50 -1.22
N ALA A 55 -6.93 -8.37 -0.28
CA ALA A 55 -6.77 -9.82 -0.30
C ALA A 55 -7.70 -10.54 -1.31
N SER A 56 -7.88 -9.99 -2.51
CA SER A 56 -8.05 -10.88 -3.66
C SER A 56 -6.70 -11.58 -3.80
N ASP A 57 -6.69 -12.92 -3.82
CA ASP A 57 -5.51 -13.78 -3.66
C ASP A 57 -4.31 -13.42 -4.58
N ASP A 58 -4.53 -12.59 -5.60
CA ASP A 58 -3.53 -12.15 -6.56
C ASP A 58 -2.64 -10.98 -6.11
N PHE A 59 -2.93 -10.26 -5.02
CA PHE A 59 -2.12 -9.06 -4.73
C PHE A 59 -0.66 -9.38 -4.38
N ALA A 60 -0.42 -10.54 -3.76
CA ALA A 60 0.91 -11.02 -3.41
C ALA A 60 1.81 -11.19 -4.64
N ASN A 61 1.23 -11.43 -5.82
CA ASN A 61 1.97 -11.56 -7.07
C ASN A 61 2.61 -10.23 -7.50
N PHE A 62 1.98 -9.10 -7.15
CA PHE A 62 2.50 -7.77 -7.45
C PHE A 62 3.57 -7.32 -6.46
N LEU A 63 3.77 -8.00 -5.33
CA LEU A 63 4.75 -7.59 -4.33
C LEU A 63 6.19 -7.86 -4.79
N PRO A 64 7.19 -7.13 -4.24
CA PRO A 64 8.60 -7.39 -4.54
C PRO A 64 8.99 -8.85 -4.27
N ARG A 65 9.85 -9.43 -5.13
CA ARG A 65 10.42 -10.77 -4.89
C ARG A 65 11.62 -10.73 -3.95
N ASN A 66 12.38 -9.64 -4.00
CA ASN A 66 13.48 -9.36 -3.10
C ASN A 66 13.07 -8.18 -2.19
N PRO A 67 13.13 -8.29 -0.85
CA PRO A 67 13.55 -9.47 -0.07
C PRO A 67 12.50 -10.60 -0.08
N PRO A 68 12.93 -11.89 -0.01
CA PRO A 68 12.05 -13.05 -0.15
C PRO A 68 10.93 -13.09 0.89
N HIS A 69 11.22 -12.64 2.11
CA HIS A 69 10.26 -12.59 3.22
C HIS A 69 9.26 -11.44 3.12
N TYR A 70 9.44 -10.48 2.19
CA TYR A 70 8.55 -9.31 2.10
C TYR A 70 7.11 -9.74 1.81
N ARG A 71 6.93 -10.68 0.88
CA ARG A 71 5.60 -11.10 0.41
C ARG A 71 4.79 -11.77 1.50
N GLU A 72 5.42 -12.69 2.23
CA GLU A 72 4.80 -13.40 3.33
C GLU A 72 4.39 -12.44 4.43
N LEU A 73 5.32 -11.58 4.87
CA LEU A 73 5.07 -10.59 5.92
C LEU A 73 3.97 -9.58 5.52
N ALA A 74 4.04 -9.05 4.30
CA ALA A 74 3.02 -8.14 3.79
C ALA A 74 1.65 -8.81 3.68
N SER A 75 1.61 -10.11 3.35
CA SER A 75 0.37 -10.90 3.26
C SER A 75 -0.25 -11.18 4.63
N GLU A 76 0.58 -11.48 5.63
CA GLU A 76 0.13 -11.64 7.02
C GLU A 76 -0.39 -10.32 7.58
N TYR A 77 0.37 -9.24 7.44
CA TYR A 77 -0.03 -7.89 7.84
C TYR A 77 -1.36 -7.46 7.17
N ALA A 78 -1.49 -7.73 5.87
CA ALA A 78 -2.71 -7.44 5.10
C ALA A 78 -3.96 -8.11 5.68
N LYS A 79 -3.85 -9.35 6.15
CA LYS A 79 -4.96 -10.12 6.74
C LYS A 79 -5.39 -9.49 8.06
N GLU A 80 -4.44 -9.21 8.95
CA GLU A 80 -4.69 -8.65 10.28
C GLU A 80 -5.31 -7.25 10.20
N ILE A 81 -4.72 -6.35 9.40
CA ILE A 81 -5.30 -5.01 9.21
C ILE A 81 -6.66 -5.11 8.51
N GLY A 82 -6.84 -6.06 7.59
CA GLY A 82 -8.13 -6.29 6.95
C GLY A 82 -9.23 -6.61 7.95
N TRP A 83 -8.94 -7.44 8.96
CA TRP A 83 -9.88 -7.73 10.04
C TRP A 83 -10.15 -6.51 10.92
N LEU A 84 -9.09 -5.80 11.33
CA LEU A 84 -9.19 -4.59 12.15
C LEU A 84 -10.04 -3.51 11.46
N MET A 85 -9.78 -3.23 10.19
CA MET A 85 -10.51 -2.22 9.42
C MET A 85 -11.99 -2.58 9.26
N ARG A 86 -12.32 -3.86 9.02
CA ARG A 86 -13.72 -4.30 9.01
C ARG A 86 -14.40 -4.04 10.35
N ARG A 87 -13.74 -4.34 11.46
CA ARG A 87 -14.28 -4.09 12.80
C ARG A 87 -14.50 -2.59 13.05
N LEU A 88 -13.52 -1.76 12.73
CA LEU A 88 -13.61 -0.30 12.89
C LEU A 88 -14.73 0.30 12.03
N LEU A 89 -14.78 -0.02 10.74
CA LEU A 89 -15.82 0.46 9.83
C LEU A 89 -17.22 0.00 10.26
N SER A 90 -17.30 -1.19 10.87
CA SER A 90 -18.55 -1.72 11.41
C SER A 90 -19.05 -0.96 12.63
N LEU A 91 -18.12 -0.55 13.52
CA LEU A 91 -18.43 0.28 14.68
C LEU A 91 -18.79 1.71 14.25
N ILE A 92 -18.08 2.29 13.29
CA ILE A 92 -18.39 3.61 12.71
C ILE A 92 -19.79 3.60 12.09
N SER A 93 -20.14 2.55 11.34
CA SER A 93 -21.48 2.40 10.77
C SER A 93 -22.56 2.47 11.85
N GLN A 94 -22.38 1.75 12.96
CA GLN A 94 -23.34 1.75 14.08
C GLN A 94 -23.39 3.11 14.79
N GLY A 95 -22.24 3.75 15.02
CA GLY A 95 -22.17 5.07 15.65
C GLY A 95 -22.89 6.17 14.85
N LEU A 96 -22.99 5.99 13.53
CA LEU A 96 -23.75 6.87 12.65
C LEU A 96 -25.23 6.48 12.49
N GLY A 97 -25.72 5.48 13.23
CA GLY A 97 -27.09 4.96 13.11
C GLY A 97 -27.35 4.15 11.83
N LEU A 98 -26.30 3.70 11.13
CA LEU A 98 -26.42 2.90 9.92
C LEU A 98 -26.42 1.40 10.26
N LYS A 99 -26.85 0.57 9.30
CA LYS A 99 -26.68 -0.88 9.39
C LYS A 99 -25.19 -1.21 9.57
N LYS A 100 -24.89 -2.09 10.54
CA LYS A 100 -23.56 -2.52 10.98
C LYS A 100 -22.51 -2.71 9.87
N ASP A 101 -22.90 -3.24 8.72
CA ASP A 101 -21.96 -3.59 7.63
C ASP A 101 -22.08 -2.67 6.42
N ARG A 102 -22.59 -1.44 6.60
CA ARG A 102 -22.77 -0.49 5.51
C ARG A 102 -21.47 -0.18 4.77
N PHE A 103 -20.36 0.02 5.50
CA PHE A 103 -19.06 0.35 4.91
C PHE A 103 -18.17 -0.88 4.62
N THR A 104 -18.52 -2.06 5.13
CA THR A 104 -17.74 -3.30 4.90
C THR A 104 -18.20 -4.07 3.66
N ARG A 105 -19.41 -3.77 3.14
CA ARG A 105 -20.06 -4.51 2.03
C ARG A 105 -19.48 -4.25 0.63
N ASN A 106 -18.73 -3.17 0.44
CA ASN A 106 -18.37 -2.66 -0.90
C ASN A 106 -16.98 -3.04 -1.43
N ALA A 107 -16.18 -3.82 -0.69
CA ALA A 107 -14.84 -4.20 -1.16
C ALA A 107 -14.84 -5.30 -2.27
N ARG A 108 -16.00 -5.76 -2.74
CA ARG A 108 -16.15 -6.84 -3.75
C ARG A 108 -16.72 -6.41 -5.09
N ARG A 109 -16.92 -5.11 -5.35
CA ARG A 109 -17.51 -4.62 -6.61
C ARG A 109 -16.72 -3.44 -7.17
N GLN A 110 -15.60 -3.74 -7.82
CA GLN A 110 -15.07 -2.94 -8.93
C GLN A 110 -14.52 -3.92 -9.97
N THR A 111 -15.41 -4.34 -10.86
CA THR A 111 -15.14 -4.84 -12.22
C THR A 111 -16.01 -4.01 -13.14
#